data_AF-A0A261FP23-F1
#
_entry.id   AF-A0A261FP23-F1
#
_cell.length_a   1.000
_cell.length_b   1.000
_cell.length_c   1.000
_cell.angle_alpha   90.00
_cell.angle_beta   90.00
_cell.angle_gamma   90.00
#
_symmetry.space_group_name_H-M   'P 1'
#
loop_
_entity.id
_entity.type
_entity.pdbx_description
1 polymer ?
#
loop_
_entity_poly.entity_id
_entity_poly.type
_entity_poly.pdbx_seq_one_letter_code
_entity_poly.pdbx_strand_id
1 'polypeptide(L)'
;MSGIGVCAQIAAKDPERADRMWGMVLGEDGEYSLDRPARAMGRQLCDQCPLRVDCLSRALVSPVRDNTIIGGLSYEERTILARRVAKAFDTASRRIHKLSQPAVRDWLAGHPEIIICAKDARHQMWRQKKQRREPVSAQGTLF
;
A
#
# COMPACT_ATOMS: atom_id res chain seq x y z
N MET A 1 6.44 19.27 12.60
CA MET A 1 6.92 18.32 13.62
C MET A 1 7.49 17.10 12.91
N SER A 2 8.81 16.97 12.88
CA SER A 2 9.47 15.76 12.35
C SER A 2 9.58 14.74 13.48
N GLY A 3 8.51 13.97 13.70
CA GLY A 3 8.58 12.79 14.55
C GLY A 3 9.35 11.66 13.87
N ILE A 4 9.76 10.64 14.62
CA ILE A 4 10.30 9.40 14.06
C ILE A 4 9.11 8.45 13.80
N GLY A 5 9.02 7.89 12.59
CA GLY A 5 7.96 6.96 12.23
C GLY A 5 8.03 5.67 13.06
N VAL A 6 6.87 5.07 13.37
CA VAL A 6 6.80 3.83 14.15
C VAL A 6 7.63 2.69 13.55
N CYS A 7 7.70 2.61 12.23
CA CYS A 7 8.54 1.65 11.51
C CYS A 7 10.04 1.85 11.82
N ALA A 8 10.52 3.10 11.83
CA ALA A 8 11.91 3.41 12.14
C ALA A 8 12.24 3.16 13.62
N GLN A 9 11.29 3.41 14.53
CA GLN A 9 11.47 3.09 15.96
C GLN A 9 11.59 1.58 16.20
N ILE A 10 10.81 0.77 15.48
CA ILE A 10 10.89 -0.69 15.57
C ILE A 10 12.16 -1.19 14.91
N ALA A 11 12.50 -0.71 13.71
CA ALA A 11 13.73 -1.10 13.02
C ALA A 11 14.99 -0.80 13.84
N ALA A 12 15.02 0.30 14.60
CA ALA A 12 16.14 0.62 15.48
C ALA A 12 16.32 -0.36 16.65
N LYS A 13 15.26 -1.06 17.06
CA LYS A 13 15.28 -2.03 18.18
C LYS A 13 15.36 -3.48 17.70
N ASP A 14 14.68 -3.78 16.60
CA ASP A 14 14.47 -5.12 16.06
C ASP A 14 14.30 -5.02 14.52
N PRO A 15 15.42 -5.00 13.78
CA PRO A 15 15.42 -4.88 12.33
C PRO A 15 14.68 -6.04 11.65
N GLU A 16 14.89 -7.28 12.11
CA GLU A 16 14.26 -8.47 11.51
C GLU A 16 12.74 -8.44 11.63
N ARG A 17 12.22 -7.98 12.78
CA ARG A 17 10.78 -7.75 12.94
C ARG A 17 10.27 -6.63 12.05
N ALA A 18 11.05 -5.58 11.84
CA ALA A 18 10.68 -4.53 10.90
C ALA A 18 10.63 -5.06 9.45
N ASP A 19 11.60 -5.87 9.03
CA ASP A 19 11.63 -6.47 7.69
C ASP A 19 10.44 -7.39 7.46
N ARG A 20 10.04 -8.19 8.46
CA ARG A 20 8.79 -8.97 8.40
C ARG A 20 7.54 -8.11 8.22
N MET A 21 7.49 -6.95 8.89
CA MET A 21 6.31 -6.07 8.88
C MET A 21 6.19 -5.19 7.64
N TRP A 22 7.30 -4.67 7.12
CA TRP A 22 7.29 -3.70 6.03
C TRP A 22 7.98 -4.18 4.76
N GLY A 23 8.89 -5.15 4.82
CA GLY A 23 9.70 -5.61 3.69
C GLY A 23 9.30 -6.98 3.13
N MET A 24 10.31 -7.65 2.57
CA MET A 24 10.31 -9.06 2.18
C MET A 24 11.32 -9.78 3.06
N VAL A 25 11.06 -11.06 3.36
CA VAL A 25 11.90 -11.87 4.24
C VAL A 25 12.57 -12.94 3.39
N LEU A 26 13.89 -13.10 3.55
CA LEU A 26 14.62 -14.20 2.94
C LEU A 26 14.32 -15.47 3.74
N GLY A 27 13.66 -16.44 3.11
CA GLY A 27 13.40 -17.76 3.69
C GLY A 27 14.65 -18.63 3.75
N GLU A 28 14.56 -19.74 4.48
CA GLU A 28 15.63 -20.74 4.58
C GLU A 28 15.90 -21.43 3.23
N ASP A 29 14.91 -21.43 2.34
CA ASP A 29 14.98 -21.89 0.95
C ASP A 29 15.71 -20.88 0.02
N GLY A 30 16.12 -19.72 0.55
CA GLY A 30 16.72 -18.65 -0.23
C GLY A 30 15.72 -17.84 -1.05
N GLU A 31 14.41 -18.08 -0.89
CA GLU A 31 13.38 -17.32 -1.60
C GLU A 31 12.86 -16.14 -0.75
N TYR A 32 12.60 -15.02 -1.42
CA TYR A 32 11.97 -13.88 -0.77
C TYR A 32 10.46 -14.10 -0.66
N SER A 33 9.96 -14.15 0.57
CA SER A 33 8.55 -14.32 0.88
C SER A 33 7.98 -13.17 1.70
N LEU A 34 6.65 -13.14 1.81
CA LEU A 34 5.95 -12.14 2.61
C LEU A 34 5.38 -12.78 3.86
N ASP A 35 5.79 -12.28 5.03
CA ASP A 35 5.13 -12.59 6.30
C ASP A 35 3.78 -11.86 6.36
N ARG A 36 2.71 -12.52 5.91
CA ARG A 36 1.37 -11.92 5.83
C ARG A 36 0.83 -11.48 7.20
N PRO A 37 0.92 -12.30 8.27
CA PRO A 37 0.55 -11.86 9.62
C PRO A 37 1.32 -10.62 10.09
N ALA A 38 2.66 -10.61 9.97
CA ALA A 38 3.45 -9.46 10.38
C ALA A 38 3.13 -8.21 9.56
N ARG A 39 2.92 -8.36 8.25
CA ARG A 39 2.49 -7.24 7.39
C ARG A 39 1.12 -6.70 7.74
N ALA A 40 0.19 -7.52 8.22
CA ALA A 40 -1.09 -7.04 8.73
C ALA A 40 -0.90 -6.14 9.95
N MET A 41 -0.03 -6.54 10.89
CA MET A 41 0.35 -5.71 12.04
C MET A 41 1.05 -4.42 11.61
N GLY A 42 2.04 -4.50 10.71
CA GLY A 42 2.75 -3.33 10.18
C GLY A 42 1.81 -2.30 9.52
N ARG A 43 0.77 -2.77 8.83
CA ARG A 43 -0.28 -1.91 8.27
C ARG A 43 -1.11 -1.21 9.35
N GLN A 44 -1.52 -1.92 10.40
CA GLN A 44 -2.26 -1.34 11.52
C GLN A 44 -1.45 -0.25 12.22
N LEU A 45 -0.14 -0.47 12.39
CA LEU A 45 0.77 0.54 12.93
C LEU A 45 0.90 1.76 12.02
N CYS A 46 0.95 1.55 10.70
CA CYS A 46 0.92 2.67 9.75
C CYS A 46 -0.39 3.47 9.80
N ASP A 47 -1.53 2.82 10.04
CA ASP A 47 -2.82 3.51 10.11
C ASP A 47 -2.87 4.53 11.27
N GLN A 48 -2.11 4.28 12.36
CA GLN A 48 -2.01 5.13 13.55
C GLN A 48 -0.80 6.07 13.53
N CYS A 49 0.06 5.96 12.52
CA CYS A 49 1.32 6.72 12.47
C CYS A 49 1.05 8.20 12.15
N PRO A 50 1.49 9.16 12.98
CA PRO A 50 1.26 10.60 12.73
C PRO A 50 1.95 11.09 11.45
N LEU A 51 2.98 10.38 10.98
CA LEU A 51 3.71 10.70 9.75
C LEU A 51 3.12 10.03 8.51
N ARG A 52 2.01 9.31 8.63
CA ARG A 52 1.47 8.49 7.53
C ARG A 52 1.25 9.31 6.26
N VAL A 53 0.63 10.49 6.38
CA VAL A 53 0.33 11.35 5.22
C VAL A 53 1.62 11.87 4.58
N ASP A 54 2.57 12.33 5.39
CA ASP A 54 3.87 12.78 4.89
C ASP A 54 4.64 11.63 4.20
N CYS A 55 4.66 10.45 4.80
CA CYS A 55 5.24 9.23 4.26
C CYS A 55 4.62 8.86 2.90
N LEU A 56 3.29 8.85 2.79
CA LEU A 56 2.58 8.57 1.55
C LEU A 56 2.85 9.65 0.48
N SER A 57 2.80 10.93 0.83
CA SER A 57 3.04 12.02 -0.12
C SER A 57 4.42 11.91 -0.77
N ARG A 58 5.47 11.59 0.01
CA ARG A 58 6.83 11.34 -0.49
C ARG A 58 6.87 10.13 -1.42
N ALA A 59 6.22 9.04 -1.00
CA ALA A 59 6.17 7.80 -1.77
C ALA A 59 5.39 7.91 -3.09
N LEU A 60 4.51 8.90 -3.22
CA LEU A 60 3.80 9.17 -4.48
C LEU A 60 4.65 9.98 -5.46
N VAL A 61 5.36 11.00 -4.99
CA VAL A 61 6.19 11.85 -5.87
C VAL A 61 7.56 11.23 -6.19
N SER A 62 8.07 10.38 -5.29
CA SER A 62 9.30 9.60 -5.46
C SER A 62 8.99 8.11 -5.26
N PRO A 63 8.45 7.44 -6.29
CA PRO A 63 7.88 6.10 -6.14
C PRO A 63 8.96 5.03 -6.02
N VAL A 64 8.91 4.31 -4.89
CA VAL A 64 9.60 3.03 -4.72
C VAL A 64 8.72 1.91 -5.30
N ARG A 65 9.28 1.10 -6.19
CA ARG A 65 8.55 0.06 -6.97
C ARG A 65 8.60 -1.34 -6.34
N ASP A 66 9.22 -1.47 -5.18
CA ASP A 66 9.26 -2.72 -4.44
C ASP A 66 7.91 -2.99 -3.75
N ASN A 67 7.73 -4.22 -3.27
CA ASN A 67 6.51 -4.57 -2.56
C ASN A 67 6.56 -4.19 -1.06
N THR A 68 7.41 -3.22 -0.68
CA THR A 68 7.51 -2.71 0.69
C THR A 68 6.22 -1.99 1.07
N ILE A 69 5.77 -2.13 2.31
CA ILE A 69 4.66 -1.35 2.86
C ILE A 69 5.15 0.05 3.19
N ILE A 70 4.55 1.05 2.56
CA ILE A 70 4.81 2.47 2.84
C ILE A 70 3.49 3.14 3.19
N GLY A 71 3.40 3.76 4.36
CA GLY A 71 2.15 4.38 4.86
C GLY A 71 0.96 3.40 4.96
N GLY A 72 1.24 2.11 5.13
CA GLY A 72 0.24 1.05 5.19
C GLY A 72 -0.19 0.50 3.84
N LEU A 73 0.44 0.94 2.75
CA LEU A 73 0.09 0.55 1.37
C LEU A 73 1.23 -0.21 0.69
N SER A 74 0.88 -1.27 -0.04
CA SER A 74 1.75 -1.95 -1.01
C SER A 74 1.96 -1.10 -2.27
N TYR A 75 2.88 -1.49 -3.15
CA TYR A 75 3.09 -0.78 -4.41
C TYR A 75 1.84 -0.69 -5.29
N GLU A 76 1.05 -1.76 -5.37
CA GLU A 76 -0.20 -1.77 -6.13
C GLU A 76 -1.22 -0.79 -5.54
N GLU A 77 -1.38 -0.80 -4.21
CA GLU A 77 -2.29 0.11 -3.49
C GLU A 77 -1.82 1.57 -3.66
N ARG A 78 -0.51 1.83 -3.58
CA ARG A 78 0.08 3.14 -3.88
C ARG A 78 -0.15 3.57 -5.33
N THR A 79 -0.14 2.63 -6.28
CA THR A 79 -0.44 2.93 -7.69
C THR A 79 -1.91 3.37 -7.86
N ILE A 80 -2.84 2.74 -7.15
CA ILE A 80 -4.25 3.14 -7.13
C ILE A 80 -4.39 4.54 -6.52
N LEU A 81 -3.72 4.78 -5.39
CA LEU A 81 -3.69 6.08 -4.74
C LEU A 81 -3.13 7.17 -5.67
N ALA A 82 -2.01 6.89 -6.33
CA ALA A 82 -1.36 7.81 -7.28
C ALA A 82 -2.31 8.22 -8.41
N ARG A 83 -3.08 7.28 -8.98
CA ARG A 83 -4.06 7.60 -10.03
C ARG A 83 -5.15 8.54 -9.55
N ARG A 84 -5.61 8.38 -8.30
CA ARG A 84 -6.66 9.23 -7.72
C ARG A 84 -6.14 10.62 -7.40
N VAL A 85 -4.95 10.72 -6.80
CA VAL A 85 -4.27 12.01 -6.59
C VAL A 85 -4.04 12.70 -7.93
N ALA A 86 -3.49 12.00 -8.92
CA ALA A 86 -3.25 12.59 -10.24
C ALA A 86 -4.54 13.12 -10.88
N LYS A 87 -5.65 12.39 -10.76
CA LYS A 87 -6.98 12.86 -11.20
C LYS A 87 -7.42 14.14 -10.49
N ALA A 88 -7.20 14.25 -9.18
CA ALA A 88 -7.57 15.44 -8.41
C ALA A 88 -6.76 16.69 -8.82
N PHE A 89 -5.53 16.50 -9.29
CA PHE A 89 -4.65 17.56 -9.80
C PHE A 89 -4.72 17.75 -11.32
N ASP A 90 -5.72 17.15 -11.99
CA ASP A 90 -5.88 17.15 -13.44
C ASP A 90 -4.58 16.82 -14.22
N THR A 91 -3.87 15.78 -13.75
CA THR A 91 -2.62 15.35 -14.35
C THR A 91 -2.63 13.86 -14.65
N ALA A 92 -1.75 13.45 -15.57
CA ALA A 92 -1.54 12.05 -15.85
C ALA A 92 -0.80 11.39 -14.69
N SER A 93 -1.21 10.19 -14.26
CA SER A 93 -0.54 9.45 -13.17
C SER A 93 0.97 9.26 -13.37
N ARG A 94 1.42 9.06 -14.62
CA ARG A 94 2.85 9.00 -14.98
C ARG A 94 3.63 10.29 -14.68
N ARG A 95 2.95 11.42 -14.52
CA ARG A 95 3.51 12.74 -14.21
C ARG A 95 3.34 13.13 -12.74
N ILE A 96 2.87 12.24 -11.87
CA ILE A 96 2.66 12.55 -10.44
C ILE A 96 3.95 13.03 -9.74
N HIS A 97 5.12 12.55 -10.19
CA HIS A 97 6.43 12.99 -9.71
C HIS A 97 6.76 14.47 -10.01
N LYS A 98 5.95 15.13 -10.85
CA LYS A 98 6.05 16.57 -11.13
C LYS A 98 5.23 17.41 -10.16
N LEU A 99 4.35 16.80 -9.37
CA LEU A 99 3.58 17.52 -8.36
C LEU A 99 4.46 17.87 -7.17
N SER A 100 4.15 18.99 -6.52
CA SER A 100 4.77 19.39 -5.27
C SER A 100 4.38 18.42 -4.14
N GLN A 101 5.37 17.90 -3.40
CA GLN A 101 5.13 17.02 -2.26
C GLN A 101 4.25 17.67 -1.18
N PRO A 102 4.49 18.95 -0.78
CA PRO A 102 3.55 19.68 0.09
C PRO A 102 2.12 19.72 -0.44
N ALA A 103 1.90 19.99 -1.72
CA ALA A 103 0.56 20.04 -2.30
C ALA A 103 -0.14 18.68 -2.23
N VAL A 104 0.58 17.60 -2.55
CA VAL A 104 0.05 16.23 -2.43
C VAL A 104 -0.24 15.87 -0.97
N ARG A 105 0.64 16.26 -0.04
CA ARG A 105 0.47 16.04 1.40
C ARG A 105 -0.78 16.74 1.92
N ASP A 106 -0.95 18.01 1.60
CA ASP A 106 -2.07 18.82 2.10
C ASP A 106 -3.40 18.32 1.52
N TRP A 107 -3.41 17.92 0.23
CA TRP A 107 -4.58 17.27 -0.36
C TRP A 107 -4.93 15.95 0.31
N LEU A 108 -3.93 15.08 0.57
CA LEU A 108 -4.15 13.81 1.27
C LEU A 108 -4.64 14.00 2.71
N ALA A 109 -4.18 15.05 3.40
CA ALA A 109 -4.65 15.38 4.74
C ALA A 109 -6.14 15.76 4.77
N GLY A 110 -6.63 16.43 3.72
CA GLY A 110 -8.05 16.77 3.54
C GLY A 110 -8.92 15.62 3.02
N HIS A 111 -8.33 14.53 2.53
CA HIS A 111 -9.04 13.42 1.88
C HIS A 111 -8.57 12.03 2.40
N PRO A 112 -8.63 11.76 3.72
CA PRO A 112 -8.17 10.51 4.29
C PRO A 112 -8.90 9.26 3.76
N GLU A 113 -10.17 9.40 3.36
CA GLU A 113 -11.00 8.35 2.78
C GLU A 113 -10.42 7.77 1.48
N ILE A 114 -9.67 8.56 0.73
CA ILE A 114 -9.03 8.10 -0.51
C ILE A 114 -7.96 7.05 -0.23
N ILE A 115 -7.28 7.15 0.92
CA ILE A 115 -6.27 6.17 1.37
C ILE A 115 -6.96 4.84 1.71
N ILE A 116 -8.10 4.89 2.40
CA ILE A 116 -8.91 3.70 2.75
C ILE A 116 -9.40 3.02 1.47
N CYS A 117 -10.03 3.80 0.59
CA CYS A 117 -10.55 3.28 -0.67
C CYS A 117 -9.44 2.71 -1.59
N ALA A 118 -8.17 3.09 -1.41
CA ALA A 118 -7.05 2.50 -2.15
C ALA A 118 -6.68 1.10 -1.62
N LYS A 119 -6.77 0.88 -0.30
CA LYS A 119 -6.67 -0.46 0.32
C LYS A 119 -7.79 -1.37 -0.17
N ASP A 120 -9.03 -0.88 -0.19
CA ASP A 120 -10.21 -1.68 -0.53
C ASP A 120 -10.30 -2.02 -2.02
N ALA A 121 -9.88 -1.12 -2.91
CA ALA A 121 -9.93 -1.35 -4.35
C ALA A 121 -9.13 -2.61 -4.76
N ARG A 122 -8.00 -2.89 -4.09
CA ARG A 122 -7.24 -4.13 -4.32
C ARG A 122 -8.03 -5.36 -3.90
N HIS A 123 -8.71 -5.32 -2.75
CA HIS A 123 -9.56 -6.42 -2.30
C HIS A 123 -10.72 -6.68 -3.28
N GLN A 124 -11.32 -5.61 -3.82
CA GLN A 124 -12.40 -5.73 -4.81
C GLN A 124 -11.89 -6.32 -6.14
N MET A 125 -10.74 -5.87 -6.65
CA MET A 125 -10.12 -6.44 -7.85
C MET A 125 -9.82 -7.94 -7.68
N TRP A 126 -9.32 -8.35 -6.52
CA TRP A 126 -9.06 -9.76 -6.24
C TRP A 126 -10.34 -10.60 -6.19
N ARG A 127 -11.41 -10.09 -5.55
CA ARG A 127 -12.73 -10.76 -5.53
C ARG A 127 -13.29 -10.93 -6.94
N GLN A 128 -13.27 -9.88 -7.77
CA GLN A 128 -13.74 -9.96 -9.16
C GLN A 128 -12.92 -10.96 -10.00
N LYS A 129 -11.60 -11.00 -9.80
CA LYS A 129 -10.72 -11.95 -10.50
C LYS A 129 -10.96 -13.40 -10.06
N LYS A 130 -11.32 -13.63 -8.78
CA LYS A 130 -11.69 -14.96 -8.27
C LYS A 130 -13.04 -15.41 -8.83
N GLN A 131 -14.05 -14.53 -8.82
CA GLN A 131 -15.38 -14.80 -9.40
C GLN A 131 -15.31 -15.11 -10.90
N ARG A 132 -14.42 -14.44 -11.65
CA ARG A 132 -14.17 -14.73 -13.07
C ARG A 132 -13.43 -16.05 -13.32
N ARG A 133 -12.83 -16.65 -12.30
CA ARG A 133 -12.07 -17.90 -12.36
C ARG A 133 -12.84 -19.09 -11.78
N GLU A 134 -13.92 -18.86 -11.05
CA GLU A 134 -14.86 -19.93 -10.72
C GLU A 134 -15.58 -20.32 -12.01
N PRO A 135 -15.39 -21.56 -12.52
CA PRO A 135 -16.21 -22.04 -13.61
C PRO A 135 -17.66 -22.04 -13.13
N VAL A 136 -18.56 -21.49 -13.92
CA VAL A 136 -20.00 -21.77 -13.78
C VAL A 136 -20.10 -23.30 -13.76
N SER A 137 -20.44 -23.87 -12.60
CA SER A 137 -20.78 -25.28 -12.51
C SER A 137 -21.86 -25.53 -13.55
N ALA A 138 -21.48 -26.22 -14.62
CA ALA A 138 -22.42 -26.78 -15.57
C ALA A 138 -23.37 -27.65 -14.76
N GLN A 139 -24.62 -27.20 -14.65
CA GLN A 139 -25.72 -28.00 -14.15
C GLN A 139 -25.79 -29.21 -15.06
N GLY A 140 -25.37 -30.36 -14.54
CA GLY A 140 -25.57 -31.64 -15.19
C GLY A 140 -27.05 -31.94 -15.22
N THR A 141 -27.67 -31.76 -16.39
CA THR A 141 -28.99 -32.31 -16.67
C THR A 141 -28.83 -33.83 -16.78
N LEU A 142 -29.39 -34.56 -15.81
CA LEU A 142 -29.66 -35.99 -15.91
C LEU A 142 -30.77 -36.20 -16.94
N PHE A 143 -30.46 -36.80 -18.08
CA PHE A 143 -31.35 -37.67 -18.86
C PHE A 143 -30.52 -38.65 -19.68
#